data_AF-A0A7V0L1U9-F1
#
_entry.id   AF-A0A7V0L1U9-F1
#
_cell.length_a   1.000
_cell.length_b   1.000
_cell.length_c   1.000
_cell.angle_alpha   90.00
_cell.angle_beta   90.00
_cell.angle_gamma   90.00
#
_symmetry.space_group_name_H-M   'P 1'
#
loop_
_entity.id
_entity.type
_entity.pdbx_description
1 polymer ?
#
loop_
_entity_poly.entity_id
_entity_poly.type
_entity_poly.pdbx_seq_one_letter_code
_entity_poly.pdbx_strand_id
1 'polypeptide(L)'
;MEAALAPYFSKDSSDYGRKTWQRLQRLAGKGKTIHPRSPATAKWLSTVFPGLGQLYSGDFKNAVNALALNGLLGYGVTQAFLKQNYVDAVLEGVFLFQRYYMGNRVHAAQIARTRPIKKEKKIAEEILTELGKYLAHKR
;
A
#
# COMPACT_ATOMS: atom_id res chain seq x y z
N MET A 1 12.37 -21.16 1.57
CA MET A 1 11.58 -21.45 2.80
C MET A 1 11.13 -22.90 2.83
N GLU A 2 10.38 -23.38 1.82
CA GLU A 2 9.84 -24.74 1.82
C GLU A 2 10.92 -25.83 1.97
N ALA A 3 11.99 -25.77 1.18
CA ALA A 3 13.13 -26.68 1.30
C ALA A 3 13.90 -26.57 2.63
N ALA A 4 13.87 -25.40 3.29
CA ALA A 4 14.62 -25.15 4.52
C ALA A 4 13.88 -25.64 5.78
N LEU A 5 12.54 -25.54 5.78
CA LEU A 5 11.72 -25.89 6.94
C LEU A 5 11.09 -27.28 6.83
N ALA A 6 10.96 -27.85 5.63
CA ALA A 6 10.36 -29.18 5.42
C ALA A 6 10.93 -30.28 6.34
N PRO A 7 12.25 -30.40 6.59
CA PRO A 7 12.78 -31.45 7.45
C PRO A 7 12.33 -31.40 8.92
N TYR A 8 11.94 -30.22 9.41
CA TYR A 8 11.49 -30.02 10.80
C TYR A 8 10.04 -30.45 10.99
N PHE A 9 9.20 -30.23 9.97
CA PHE A 9 7.78 -30.59 10.00
C PHE A 9 7.53 -32.02 9.49
N SER A 10 8.39 -32.57 8.62
CA SER A 10 8.27 -33.96 8.14
C SER A 10 8.49 -34.99 9.24
N LYS A 11 9.26 -34.63 10.29
CA LYS A 11 9.49 -35.46 11.46
C LYS A 11 8.39 -35.35 12.52
N ASP A 12 7.45 -34.43 12.34
CA ASP A 12 6.38 -34.17 13.30
C ASP A 12 5.02 -34.53 12.68
N SER A 13 4.53 -35.73 13.02
CA SER A 13 3.23 -36.24 12.56
C SER A 13 2.05 -35.72 13.37
N SER A 14 2.27 -34.83 14.34
CA SER A 14 1.19 -34.25 15.15
C SER A 14 0.23 -33.43 14.30
N ASP A 15 -1.04 -33.40 14.72
CA ASP A 15 -2.05 -32.55 14.06
C ASP A 15 -1.65 -31.06 14.11
N TYR A 16 -1.00 -30.65 15.20
CA TYR A 16 -0.49 -29.30 15.38
C TYR A 16 0.62 -28.96 14.37
N GLY A 17 1.61 -29.84 14.21
CA GLY A 17 2.71 -29.67 13.24
C GLY A 17 2.18 -29.54 11.81
N ARG A 18 1.23 -30.39 11.41
CA ARG A 18 0.58 -30.33 10.08
C ARG A 18 -0.16 -29.02 9.85
N LYS A 19 -0.96 -28.56 10.82
CA LYS A 19 -1.69 -27.28 10.74
C LYS A 19 -0.77 -26.08 10.63
N THR A 20 0.30 -26.05 11.42
CA THR A 20 1.33 -25.00 11.35
C THR A 20 2.01 -25.01 9.98
N TRP A 21 2.39 -26.17 9.46
CA TRP A 21 3.02 -26.30 8.15
C TRP A 21 2.15 -25.74 7.01
N GLN A 22 0.87 -26.13 6.98
CA GLN A 22 -0.10 -25.60 6.00
C GLN A 22 -0.23 -24.08 6.10
N ARG A 23 -0.23 -23.52 7.32
CA ARG A 23 -0.30 -22.07 7.53
C ARG A 23 0.95 -21.37 7.03
N LEU A 24 2.14 -21.90 7.28
CA LEU A 24 3.40 -21.35 6.80
C LEU A 24 3.48 -21.36 5.27
N GLN A 25 3.10 -22.47 4.63
CA GLN A 25 3.02 -22.55 3.16
C GLN A 25 2.06 -21.49 2.60
N ARG A 26 0.89 -21.30 3.23
CA ARG A 26 -0.08 -20.27 2.84
C ARG A 26 0.50 -18.86 2.96
N LEU A 27 1.20 -18.56 4.06
CA LEU A 27 1.85 -17.26 4.28
C LEU A 27 2.97 -17.00 3.27
N ALA A 28 3.81 -17.99 2.98
CA ALA A 28 4.83 -17.87 1.96
C ALA A 28 4.26 -17.74 0.54
N GLY A 29 3.19 -18.46 0.24
CA GLY A 29 2.44 -18.30 -1.00
C GLY A 29 1.92 -16.87 -1.18
N LYS A 30 1.36 -16.27 -0.12
CA LYS A 30 0.97 -14.85 -0.12
C LYS A 30 2.15 -13.91 -0.32
N GLY A 31 3.33 -14.22 0.21
CA GLY A 31 4.54 -13.44 0.00
C GLY A 31 4.97 -13.42 -1.47
N LYS A 32 4.92 -14.57 -2.15
CA LYS A 32 5.28 -14.72 -3.57
C LYS A 32 4.39 -13.92 -4.52
N THR A 33 3.17 -13.54 -4.12
CA THR A 33 2.26 -12.76 -4.97
C THR A 33 2.45 -11.24 -4.82
N ILE A 34 3.32 -10.79 -3.91
CA ILE A 34 3.64 -9.38 -3.76
C ILE A 34 4.57 -8.96 -4.90
N HIS A 35 4.09 -8.06 -5.74
CA HIS A 35 4.86 -7.52 -6.85
C HIS A 35 5.27 -6.06 -6.54
N PRO A 36 6.53 -5.68 -6.80
CA PRO A 36 6.95 -4.29 -6.72
C PRO A 36 6.18 -3.44 -7.74
N ARG A 37 5.90 -2.19 -7.39
CA ARG A 37 5.20 -1.23 -8.24
C ARG A 37 6.14 -0.09 -8.57
N SER A 38 6.13 0.37 -9.83
CA SER A 38 6.98 1.47 -10.26
C SER A 38 6.55 2.79 -9.61
N PRO A 39 7.43 3.45 -8.83
CA PRO A 39 7.11 4.74 -8.22
C PRO A 39 6.95 5.85 -9.25
N ALA A 40 7.71 5.77 -10.36
CA ALA A 40 7.62 6.72 -11.46
C ALA A 40 6.26 6.62 -12.16
N THR A 41 5.80 5.39 -12.44
CA THR A 41 4.48 5.15 -13.05
C THR A 41 3.36 5.62 -12.12
N ALA A 42 3.45 5.31 -10.81
CA ALA A 42 2.47 5.80 -9.84
C ALA A 42 2.41 7.34 -9.82
N LYS A 43 3.56 8.01 -9.80
CA LYS A 43 3.64 9.48 -9.86
C LYS A 43 3.00 10.02 -11.13
N TRP A 44 3.29 9.42 -12.28
CA TRP A 44 2.80 9.86 -13.58
C TRP A 44 1.28 9.70 -13.68
N LEU A 45 0.74 8.55 -13.28
CA LEU A 45 -0.70 8.31 -13.21
C LEU A 45 -1.41 9.36 -12.32
N SER A 46 -0.87 9.65 -11.13
CA SER A 46 -1.40 10.70 -10.25
C SER A 46 -1.15 12.13 -10.73
N THR A 47 -0.33 12.31 -11.78
CA THR A 47 -0.18 13.60 -12.50
C THR A 47 -1.29 13.78 -13.54
N VAL A 48 -1.75 12.69 -14.16
CA VAL A 48 -2.86 12.74 -15.12
C VAL A 48 -4.18 12.92 -14.36
N PHE A 49 -4.39 12.13 -13.31
CA PHE A 49 -5.62 12.20 -12.53
C PHE A 49 -5.36 11.85 -11.06
N PRO A 50 -5.76 12.71 -10.11
CA PRO A 50 -5.55 12.46 -8.68
C PRO A 50 -6.06 11.10 -8.22
N GLY A 51 -5.24 10.37 -7.44
CA GLY A 51 -5.59 9.06 -6.92
C GLY A 51 -5.23 7.85 -7.81
N LEU A 52 -4.95 8.02 -9.11
CA LEU A 52 -4.67 6.87 -9.98
C LEU A 52 -3.39 6.11 -9.62
N GLY A 53 -2.33 6.79 -9.19
CA GLY A 53 -1.10 6.14 -8.76
C GLY A 53 -1.27 5.33 -7.47
N GLN A 54 -2.13 5.81 -6.57
CA GLN A 54 -2.52 5.10 -5.35
C GLN A 54 -3.36 3.85 -5.69
N LEU A 55 -4.32 4.00 -6.61
CA LEU A 55 -5.13 2.88 -7.10
C LEU A 55 -4.26 1.83 -7.80
N TYR A 56 -3.33 2.26 -8.66
CA TYR A 56 -2.31 1.41 -9.28
C TYR A 56 -1.49 0.66 -8.24
N SER A 57 -1.19 1.28 -7.10
CA SER A 57 -0.47 0.63 -6.00
C SER A 57 -1.35 -0.28 -5.13
N GLY A 58 -2.65 -0.41 -5.48
CA GLY A 58 -3.63 -1.18 -4.73
C GLY A 58 -4.02 -0.54 -3.41
N ASP A 59 -3.92 0.79 -3.30
CA ASP A 59 -4.30 1.57 -2.12
C ASP A 59 -5.57 2.39 -2.39
N PHE A 60 -6.71 1.70 -2.33
CA PHE A 60 -8.01 2.28 -2.63
C PHE A 60 -8.41 3.43 -1.69
N LYS A 61 -8.13 3.29 -0.39
CA LYS A 61 -8.47 4.33 0.61
C LYS A 61 -7.76 5.65 0.28
N ASN A 62 -6.46 5.59 -0.01
CA ASN A 62 -5.70 6.78 -0.37
C ASN A 62 -6.06 7.31 -1.77
N ALA A 63 -6.50 6.45 -2.69
CA ALA A 63 -6.99 6.87 -4.01
C ALA A 63 -8.27 7.72 -3.89
N VAL A 64 -9.25 7.25 -3.12
CA VAL A 64 -10.50 7.99 -2.87
C VAL A 64 -10.23 9.30 -2.14
N ASN A 65 -9.36 9.27 -1.12
CA ASN A 65 -8.99 10.49 -0.39
C ASN A 65 -8.31 11.53 -1.31
N ALA A 66 -7.40 11.08 -2.18
CA ALA A 66 -6.74 11.96 -3.14
C ALA A 66 -7.73 12.57 -4.13
N LEU A 67 -8.67 11.77 -4.65
CA LEU A 67 -9.72 12.24 -5.54
C LEU A 67 -10.62 13.27 -4.87
N ALA A 68 -11.09 12.99 -3.65
CA ALA A 68 -11.96 13.89 -2.90
C ALA A 68 -11.28 15.23 -2.62
N LEU A 69 -10.05 15.22 -2.08
CA LEU A 69 -9.32 16.45 -1.74
C LEU A 69 -9.03 17.30 -2.99
N ASN A 70 -8.55 16.68 -4.07
CA ASN A 70 -8.26 17.43 -5.30
C ASN A 70 -9.53 17.87 -6.03
N GLY A 71 -10.61 17.10 -5.95
CA GLY A 71 -11.91 17.45 -6.51
C GLY A 71 -12.53 18.65 -5.80
N LEU A 72 -12.53 18.66 -4.46
CA LEU A 72 -13.01 19.79 -3.66
C LEU A 72 -12.20 21.07 -3.94
N LEU A 73 -10.89 20.94 -4.07
CA LEU A 73 -10.01 22.04 -4.46
C LEU A 73 -10.35 22.57 -5.86
N GLY A 74 -10.44 21.69 -6.85
CA GLY A 74 -10.80 22.08 -8.21
C GLY A 74 -12.16 22.77 -8.27
N TYR A 75 -13.13 22.28 -7.50
CA TYR A 75 -14.43 22.90 -7.33
C TYR A 75 -14.33 24.31 -6.72
N GLY A 76 -13.59 24.47 -5.61
CA GLY A 76 -13.40 25.76 -4.95
C GLY A 76 -12.78 26.83 -5.87
N VAL A 77 -11.68 26.48 -6.54
CA VAL A 77 -11.02 27.37 -7.50
C VAL A 77 -11.96 27.74 -8.65
N THR A 78 -12.72 26.78 -9.18
CA THR A 78 -13.70 27.03 -10.25
C THR A 78 -14.78 28.00 -9.77
N GLN A 79 -15.29 27.83 -8.56
CA GLN A 79 -16.31 28.71 -7.98
C GLN A 79 -15.78 30.13 -7.75
N ALA A 80 -14.57 30.28 -7.22
CA ALA A 80 -13.93 31.58 -7.04
C ALA A 80 -13.74 32.31 -8.38
N PHE A 81 -13.33 31.57 -9.41
CA PHE A 81 -13.18 32.10 -10.77
C PHE A 81 -14.52 32.56 -11.36
N LEU A 82 -15.57 31.75 -11.27
CA LEU A 82 -16.91 32.10 -11.78
C LEU A 82 -17.52 33.31 -11.08
N LYS A 83 -17.19 33.54 -9.81
CA LYS A 83 -17.59 34.73 -9.04
C LYS A 83 -16.74 35.97 -9.32
N GLN A 84 -15.79 35.89 -10.24
CA GLN A 84 -14.82 36.95 -10.57
C GLN A 84 -13.90 37.34 -9.39
N ASN A 85 -13.80 36.49 -8.37
CA ASN A 85 -12.86 36.65 -7.26
C ASN A 85 -11.50 36.10 -7.68
N TYR A 86 -10.85 36.74 -8.66
CA TYR A 86 -9.64 36.21 -9.27
C TYR A 86 -8.45 36.16 -8.31
N VAL A 87 -8.36 37.10 -7.37
CA VAL A 87 -7.31 37.10 -6.34
C VAL A 87 -7.43 35.84 -5.48
N ASP A 88 -8.63 35.56 -4.97
CA ASP A 88 -8.90 34.34 -4.19
C ASP A 88 -8.66 33.09 -5.02
N ALA A 89 -9.15 33.06 -6.27
CA ALA A 89 -8.95 31.92 -7.18
C ALA A 89 -7.47 31.63 -7.46
N VAL A 90 -6.63 32.66 -7.60
CA VAL A 90 -5.19 32.51 -7.82
C VAL A 90 -4.48 32.09 -6.54
N LEU A 91 -4.81 32.70 -5.39
CA LEU A 91 -4.19 32.33 -4.12
C LEU A 91 -4.55 30.90 -3.73
N GLU A 92 -5.84 30.56 -3.73
CA GLU A 92 -6.31 29.20 -3.50
C GLU A 92 -5.75 28.23 -4.54
N GLY A 93 -5.79 28.60 -5.82
CA GLY A 93 -5.27 27.82 -6.91
C GLY A 93 -3.80 27.46 -6.72
N VAL A 94 -2.92 28.45 -6.57
CA VAL A 94 -1.47 28.22 -6.49
C VAL A 94 -1.08 27.48 -5.21
N PHE A 95 -1.52 27.95 -4.04
CA PHE A 95 -1.12 27.37 -2.76
C PHE A 95 -1.69 25.98 -2.57
N LEU A 96 -2.97 25.79 -2.87
CA LEU A 96 -3.62 24.50 -2.67
C LEU A 96 -3.19 23.50 -3.75
N PHE A 97 -2.95 23.94 -5.00
CA PHE A 97 -2.43 23.05 -6.04
C PHE A 97 -1.04 22.52 -5.66
N GLN A 98 -0.15 23.38 -5.17
CA GLN A 98 1.16 22.94 -4.68
C GLN A 98 1.00 21.99 -3.48
N ARG A 99 0.09 22.26 -2.54
CA ARG A 99 -0.12 21.42 -1.36
C ARG A 99 -0.70 20.05 -1.72
N TYR A 100 -1.83 20.03 -2.41
CA TYR A 100 -2.67 18.85 -2.55
C TYR A 100 -2.42 18.12 -3.87
N TYR A 101 -2.24 18.84 -4.98
CA TYR A 101 -2.01 18.22 -6.27
C TYR A 101 -0.58 17.68 -6.38
N MET A 102 0.43 18.51 -6.09
CA MET A 102 1.82 18.05 -6.08
C MET A 102 2.07 17.04 -4.95
N GLY A 103 1.49 17.28 -3.77
CA GLY A 103 1.54 16.34 -2.64
C GLY A 103 0.97 14.97 -2.99
N ASN A 104 -0.18 14.92 -3.68
CA ASN A 104 -0.78 13.68 -4.16
C ASN A 104 0.17 12.87 -5.05
N ARG A 105 0.90 13.52 -5.98
CA ARG A 105 1.87 12.84 -6.87
C ARG A 105 3.02 12.21 -6.10
N VAL A 106 3.59 12.93 -5.14
CA VAL A 106 4.68 12.44 -4.28
C VAL A 106 4.19 11.30 -3.40
N HIS A 107 2.99 11.43 -2.83
CA HIS A 107 2.37 10.41 -2.00
C HIS A 107 2.12 9.11 -2.79
N ALA A 108 1.64 9.20 -4.03
CA ALA A 108 1.47 8.04 -4.91
C ALA A 108 2.79 7.27 -5.12
N ALA A 109 3.88 7.99 -5.40
CA ALA A 109 5.20 7.39 -5.53
C ALA A 109 5.67 6.72 -4.23
N GLN A 110 5.43 7.36 -3.08
CA GLN A 110 5.80 6.83 -1.77
C GLN A 110 5.01 5.57 -1.42
N ILE A 111 3.72 5.51 -1.74
CA ILE A 111 2.89 4.31 -1.56
C ILE A 111 3.42 3.17 -2.44
N ALA A 112 3.73 3.43 -3.71
CA ALA A 112 4.27 2.42 -4.62
C ALA A 112 5.59 1.82 -4.09
N ARG A 113 6.45 2.65 -3.49
CA ARG A 113 7.71 2.21 -2.85
C ARG A 113 7.49 1.38 -1.59
N THR A 114 6.66 1.90 -0.67
CA THR A 114 6.64 1.40 0.71
C THR A 114 5.62 0.28 0.93
N ARG A 115 4.55 0.20 0.13
CA ARG A 115 3.46 -0.75 0.35
C ARG A 115 3.86 -2.22 0.12
N PRO A 116 4.64 -2.59 -0.92
CA PRO A 116 5.15 -3.96 -1.06
C PRO A 116 6.00 -4.37 0.15
N ILE A 117 6.96 -3.52 0.53
CA ILE A 117 7.86 -3.72 1.68
C ILE A 117 7.06 -3.94 2.98
N LYS A 118 6.05 -3.11 3.23
CA LYS A 118 5.17 -3.25 4.40
C LYS A 118 4.40 -4.58 4.40
N LYS A 119 3.92 -5.03 3.24
CA LYS A 119 3.22 -6.32 3.12
C LYS A 119 4.18 -7.50 3.35
N GLU A 120 5.38 -7.44 2.80
CA GLU A 120 6.42 -8.47 2.99
C GLU A 120 6.83 -8.57 4.45
N LYS A 121 7.13 -7.42 5.09
CA LYS A 121 7.46 -7.36 6.52
C LYS A 121 6.37 -7.98 7.39
N LYS A 122 5.09 -7.65 7.13
CA LYS A 122 3.96 -8.22 7.86
C LYS A 122 3.88 -9.75 7.72
N ILE A 123 4.09 -10.27 6.51
CA ILE A 123 4.09 -11.72 6.28
C ILE A 123 5.26 -12.40 7.01
N ALA A 124 6.44 -11.78 7.01
CA ALA A 124 7.59 -12.29 7.75
C ALA A 124 7.34 -12.33 9.26
N GLU A 125 6.75 -11.26 9.83
CA GLU A 125 6.34 -11.21 11.23
C GLU A 125 5.32 -12.31 11.57
N GLU A 126 4.33 -12.54 10.71
CA GLU A 126 3.35 -13.62 10.89
C GLU A 126 4.01 -15.01 10.85
N ILE A 127 4.96 -15.23 9.93
CA ILE A 127 5.73 -16.47 9.85
C ILE A 127 6.55 -16.70 11.12
N LEU A 128 7.29 -15.70 11.58
CA LEU A 128 8.10 -15.78 12.80
C LEU A 128 7.22 -16.06 14.03
N THR A 129 6.06 -15.40 14.11
CA THR A 129 5.09 -15.62 15.19
C THR A 129 4.59 -17.06 15.23
N GLU A 130 4.21 -17.62 14.07
CA GLU A 130 3.73 -19.00 14.00
C GLU A 130 4.83 -20.03 14.30
N LEU A 131 6.07 -19.78 13.86
CA LEU A 131 7.22 -20.60 14.23
C LEU A 131 7.50 -20.54 15.74
N GLY A 132 7.43 -19.35 16.35
CA GLY A 132 7.62 -19.19 17.79
C GLY A 132 6.60 -20.00 18.61
N LYS A 133 5.32 -19.98 18.21
CA LYS A 133 4.26 -20.80 18.82
C LYS A 133 4.55 -22.30 18.70
N TYR A 134 4.99 -22.74 17.52
CA TYR A 134 5.34 -24.14 17.29
C TYR A 134 6.51 -24.62 18.15
N LEU A 135 7.57 -23.83 18.24
CA LEU A 135 8.71 -24.16 19.09
C LEU A 135 8.34 -24.17 20.58
N ALA A 136 7.45 -23.28 21.02
CA ALA A 136 6.96 -23.28 22.39
C ALA A 136 6.10 -24.52 22.71
N HIS A 137 5.33 -25.03 21.75
CA HIS A 137 4.51 -26.23 21.92
C HIS A 137 5.33 -27.53 21.96
N LYS A 138 6.50 -27.56 21.31
CA LYS A 138 7.35 -28.75 21.22
C LYS A 138 8.31 -28.93 22.41
N ARG A 139 8.49 -27.88 23.20
CA ARG A 139 9.26 -27.94 24.46
C ARG A 139 8.43 -28.64 25.53
#